data_AF-A0AB34Z5X7-F1
#
_entry.id   AF-A0AB34Z5X7-F1
#
_cell.length_a   1.000
_cell.length_b   1.000
_cell.length_c   1.000
_cell.angle_alpha   90.00
_cell.angle_beta   90.00
_cell.angle_gamma   90.00
#
_symmetry.space_group_name_H-M   'P 1'
#
loop_
_entity.id
_entity.type
_entity.pdbx_description
1 polymer ?
#
loop_
_entity_poly.entity_id
_entity_poly.type
_entity_poly.pdbx_seq_one_letter_code
_entity_poly.pdbx_strand_id
1 'polypeptide(L)'
;MSIRDESDAVYDCYGFGLYLSNGTLFAVYSQSTLLLGKAAAAMLLLALDAVFADIDVKQIAFGATNFTDPAATTEMTGIVELATENEEAAGTDKIRVITAWLLQKILNARLGAGAPSAFVRGLLGPTSAVLLRTALELKGAALKDEGAGNNLDADKLDGQHGAYYRAWENLTGIPATAGATNKTLQGT
;
A
#
# COMPACT_ATOMS: atom_id res chain seq x y z
N MET A 1 42.43 -29.39 -5.08
CA MET A 1 42.44 -29.73 -6.53
C MET A 1 43.05 -31.12 -6.72
N SER A 2 42.61 -31.92 -7.70
CA SER A 2 43.21 -33.25 -7.98
C SER A 2 43.69 -33.34 -9.42
N ILE A 3 44.97 -33.68 -9.62
CA ILE A 3 45.56 -33.99 -10.93
C ILE A 3 45.48 -35.49 -11.16
N ARG A 4 45.08 -35.89 -12.37
CA ARG A 4 45.02 -37.28 -12.81
C ARG A 4 45.81 -37.44 -14.10
N ASP A 5 46.62 -38.48 -14.17
CA ASP A 5 47.25 -38.91 -15.41
C ASP A 5 47.11 -40.42 -15.58
N GLU A 6 46.35 -40.80 -16.61
CA GLU A 6 45.96 -42.18 -16.95
C GLU A 6 46.70 -42.69 -18.20
N SER A 7 47.64 -41.91 -18.75
CA SER A 7 48.41 -42.32 -19.92
C SER A 7 49.42 -43.43 -19.61
N ASP A 8 49.93 -44.12 -20.63
CA ASP A 8 50.98 -45.14 -20.44
C ASP A 8 52.39 -44.54 -20.25
N ALA A 9 52.50 -43.22 -20.14
CA ALA A 9 53.77 -42.53 -19.98
C ALA A 9 54.44 -42.85 -18.64
N VAL A 10 55.69 -43.28 -18.70
CA VAL A 10 56.56 -43.60 -17.55
C VAL A 10 57.50 -42.44 -17.29
N TYR A 11 57.45 -41.88 -16.09
CA TYR A 11 58.31 -40.75 -15.74
C TYR A 11 58.38 -40.54 -14.23
N ASP A 12 59.45 -39.88 -13.81
CA ASP A 12 59.63 -39.38 -12.46
C ASP A 12 59.20 -37.91 -12.41
N CYS A 13 58.21 -37.61 -11.56
CA CYS A 13 57.68 -36.26 -11.41
C CYS A 13 58.45 -35.50 -10.32
N TYR A 14 59.08 -34.39 -10.70
CA TYR A 14 59.79 -33.47 -9.80
C TYR A 14 59.09 -32.12 -9.65
N GLY A 15 58.08 -31.85 -10.48
CA GLY A 15 57.34 -30.61 -10.48
C GLY A 15 56.14 -30.64 -11.41
N PHE A 16 55.25 -29.67 -11.25
CA PHE A 16 54.05 -29.51 -12.07
C PHE A 16 53.76 -28.02 -12.31
N GLY A 17 53.08 -27.73 -13.42
CA GLY A 17 52.58 -26.40 -13.77
C GLY A 17 51.05 -26.39 -13.79
N LEU A 18 50.44 -25.36 -13.22
CA LEU A 18 49.01 -25.12 -13.27
C LEU A 18 48.73 -24.10 -14.37
N TYR A 19 47.84 -24.44 -15.28
CA TYR A 19 47.38 -23.54 -16.35
C TYR A 19 45.90 -23.24 -16.14
N LEU A 20 45.54 -22.00 -16.44
CA LEU A 20 44.14 -21.60 -16.54
C LEU A 20 43.53 -22.15 -17.84
N SER A 21 42.20 -22.20 -17.92
CA SER A 21 41.49 -22.68 -19.12
C SER A 21 41.77 -21.86 -20.39
N ASN A 22 42.27 -20.63 -20.23
CA ASN A 22 42.68 -19.75 -21.33
C ASN A 22 44.13 -20.01 -21.81
N GLY A 23 44.83 -21.00 -21.23
CA GLY A 23 46.22 -21.34 -21.56
C GLY A 23 47.28 -20.49 -20.87
N THR A 24 46.91 -19.54 -20.00
CA THR A 24 47.88 -18.77 -19.20
C THR A 24 48.46 -19.64 -18.08
N LEU A 25 49.79 -19.64 -17.94
CA LEU A 25 50.49 -20.27 -16.82
C LEU A 25 50.14 -19.55 -15.53
N PHE A 26 49.57 -20.28 -14.58
CA PHE A 26 49.13 -19.77 -13.28
C PHE A 26 50.21 -19.93 -12.21
N ALA A 27 50.78 -21.12 -12.08
CA ALA A 27 51.79 -21.41 -11.06
C ALA A 27 52.69 -22.58 -11.50
N VAL A 28 53.92 -22.60 -11.00
CA VAL A 28 54.86 -23.72 -11.16
C VAL A 28 55.37 -24.12 -9.79
N TYR A 29 55.40 -25.41 -9.54
CA TYR A 29 56.04 -25.99 -8.37
C TYR A 29 57.07 -27.02 -8.81
N SER A 30 58.27 -26.97 -8.23
CA SER A 30 59.36 -27.91 -8.52
C SER A 30 60.28 -28.05 -7.31
N GLN A 31 60.80 -29.25 -7.09
CA GLN A 31 61.80 -29.54 -6.07
C GLN A 31 62.83 -30.55 -6.58
N SER A 32 64.01 -30.61 -5.96
CA SER A 32 65.08 -31.55 -6.33
C SER A 32 64.81 -32.98 -5.88
N THR A 33 63.86 -33.19 -4.97
CA THR A 33 63.44 -34.51 -4.49
C THR A 33 62.26 -35.04 -5.30
N LEU A 34 62.24 -36.34 -5.58
CA LEU A 34 61.14 -36.98 -6.31
C LEU A 34 59.80 -36.73 -5.60
N LEU A 35 58.82 -36.20 -6.31
CA LEU A 35 57.45 -36.06 -5.79
C LEU A 35 56.70 -37.38 -5.92
N LEU A 36 56.74 -37.99 -7.11
CA LEU A 36 56.10 -39.26 -7.39
C LEU A 36 56.68 -39.88 -8.67
N GLY A 37 56.96 -41.19 -8.67
CA GLY A 37 57.32 -41.95 -9.87
C GLY A 37 56.10 -42.65 -10.45
N LYS A 38 55.86 -42.50 -11.75
CA LYS A 38 54.74 -43.12 -12.46
C LYS A 38 55.25 -44.27 -13.34
N ALA A 39 54.65 -45.46 -13.15
CA ALA A 39 54.87 -46.64 -13.98
C ALA A 39 53.73 -46.83 -14.99
N ALA A 40 53.98 -47.54 -16.10
CA ALA A 40 53.03 -47.66 -17.22
C ALA A 40 51.67 -48.26 -16.82
N ALA A 41 51.65 -49.16 -15.82
CA ALA A 41 50.43 -49.78 -15.33
C ALA A 41 49.74 -49.03 -14.17
N ALA A 42 50.26 -47.86 -13.78
CA ALA A 42 49.80 -47.11 -12.61
C ALA A 42 49.18 -45.77 -13.00
N MET A 43 48.01 -45.48 -12.42
CA MET A 43 47.37 -44.17 -12.52
C MET A 43 47.98 -43.21 -11.50
N LEU A 44 48.37 -42.02 -11.95
CA LEU A 44 48.87 -40.97 -11.05
C LEU A 44 47.70 -40.14 -10.54
N LEU A 45 47.60 -40.03 -9.21
CA LEU A 45 46.63 -39.19 -8.50
C LEU A 45 47.38 -38.29 -7.54
N LEU A 46 47.40 -36.98 -7.83
CA LEU A 46 48.04 -35.98 -6.96
C LEU A 46 47.00 -34.99 -6.45
N ALA A 47 46.84 -34.92 -5.13
CA ALA A 47 46.03 -33.90 -4.49
C ALA A 47 46.89 -32.66 -4.20
N LEU A 48 46.41 -31.50 -4.63
CA LEU A 48 47.02 -30.21 -4.44
C LEU A 48 46.13 -29.34 -3.55
N ASP A 49 46.75 -28.76 -2.53
CA ASP A 49 46.20 -27.66 -1.76
C ASP A 49 47.09 -26.43 -2.01
N ALA A 50 46.46 -25.28 -2.25
CA ALA A 50 47.14 -24.05 -2.60
C ALA A 50 46.56 -22.92 -1.76
N VAL A 51 47.42 -22.28 -0.96
CA VAL A 51 47.08 -21.11 -0.17
C VAL A 51 47.61 -19.88 -0.88
N PHE A 52 46.73 -18.93 -1.14
CA PHE A 52 47.12 -17.62 -1.63
C PHE A 52 47.40 -16.70 -0.45
N ALA A 53 48.68 -16.45 -0.18
CA ALA A 53 49.11 -15.70 1.00
C ALA A 53 48.85 -14.19 0.90
N ASP A 54 48.79 -13.63 -0.32
CA ASP A 54 48.57 -12.21 -0.56
C ASP A 54 47.75 -12.04 -1.85
N ILE A 55 46.42 -11.98 -1.70
CA ILE A 55 45.50 -11.61 -2.79
C ILE A 55 44.90 -10.26 -2.42
N ASP A 56 45.00 -9.28 -3.33
CA ASP A 56 44.16 -8.08 -3.24
C ASP A 56 42.69 -8.50 -3.41
N VAL A 57 41.91 -8.44 -2.32
CA VAL A 57 40.49 -8.81 -2.27
C VAL A 57 39.68 -8.08 -3.35
N LYS A 58 40.15 -6.94 -3.85
CA LYS A 58 39.52 -6.19 -4.95
C LYS A 58 39.57 -6.89 -6.31
N GLN A 59 40.48 -7.84 -6.51
CA GLN A 59 40.63 -8.61 -7.76
C GLN A 59 39.79 -9.90 -7.75
N ILE A 60 39.15 -10.23 -6.62
CA ILE A 60 38.18 -11.34 -6.55
C ILE A 60 36.86 -10.84 -7.13
N ALA A 61 36.72 -10.93 -8.46
CA ALA A 61 35.46 -10.70 -9.14
C ALA A 61 34.59 -11.95 -8.99
N PHE A 62 33.65 -11.92 -8.04
CA PHE A 62 32.52 -12.83 -8.09
C PHE A 62 31.74 -12.52 -9.37
N GLY A 63 31.51 -13.54 -10.21
CA GLY A 63 30.66 -13.40 -11.40
C GLY A 63 29.33 -12.77 -11.02
N ALA A 64 28.77 -11.96 -11.93
CA ALA A 64 27.65 -11.07 -11.68
C ALA A 64 26.66 -11.65 -10.65
N THR A 65 26.56 -11.01 -9.49
CA THR A 65 25.61 -11.35 -8.41
C THR A 65 24.20 -10.97 -8.83
N ASN A 66 23.78 -11.41 -10.01
CA ASN A 66 22.47 -11.16 -10.58
C ASN A 66 21.47 -11.98 -9.78
N PHE A 67 21.13 -11.48 -8.59
CA PHE A 67 19.87 -11.80 -7.95
C PHE A 67 18.80 -11.52 -9.01
N THR A 68 18.25 -12.60 -9.57
CA THR A 68 17.13 -12.52 -10.49
C THR A 68 15.93 -12.26 -9.62
N ASP A 69 15.77 -11.01 -9.20
CA ASP A 69 14.62 -10.58 -8.41
C ASP A 69 13.52 -10.21 -9.40
N PRO A 70 12.54 -11.11 -9.64
CA PRO A 70 11.47 -10.81 -10.58
C PRO A 70 10.68 -9.59 -10.11
N ALA A 71 10.17 -8.82 -11.07
CA ALA A 71 9.27 -7.72 -10.77
C ALA A 71 7.97 -8.25 -10.14
N ALA A 72 7.46 -7.54 -9.14
CA ALA A 72 6.19 -7.89 -8.51
C ALA A 72 5.03 -7.77 -9.50
N THR A 73 4.08 -8.69 -9.42
CA THR A 73 2.79 -8.61 -10.11
C THR A 73 1.67 -8.80 -9.10
N THR A 74 0.42 -8.62 -9.54
CA THR A 74 -0.75 -8.89 -8.68
C THR A 74 -0.91 -10.36 -8.29
N GLU A 75 -0.22 -11.27 -9.00
CA GLU A 75 -0.30 -12.72 -8.79
C GLU A 75 1.00 -13.32 -8.23
N MET A 76 2.12 -12.58 -8.33
CA MET A 76 3.45 -13.06 -7.96
C MET A 76 4.22 -12.01 -7.16
N THR A 77 4.84 -12.45 -6.07
CA THR A 77 5.70 -11.59 -5.25
C THR A 77 6.98 -11.21 -5.99
N GLY A 78 7.46 -9.98 -5.80
CA GLY A 78 8.69 -9.49 -6.43
C GLY A 78 9.08 -8.10 -5.93
N ILE A 79 9.97 -7.44 -6.66
CA ILE A 79 10.38 -6.05 -6.38
C ILE A 79 9.49 -5.06 -7.14
N VAL A 80 9.22 -3.92 -6.51
CA VAL A 80 8.41 -2.85 -7.08
C VAL A 80 9.01 -1.49 -6.76
N GLU A 81 8.87 -0.56 -7.70
CA GLU A 81 9.28 0.83 -7.53
C GLU A 81 8.24 1.62 -6.74
N LEU A 82 8.71 2.61 -5.96
CA LEU A 82 7.83 3.55 -5.27
C LEU A 82 7.31 4.61 -6.24
N ALA A 83 6.00 4.86 -6.19
CA ALA A 83 5.34 5.85 -7.04
C ALA A 83 5.81 7.28 -6.72
N THR A 84 5.94 8.08 -7.77
CA THR A 84 6.17 9.52 -7.67
C THR A 84 4.86 10.29 -7.48
N GLU A 85 4.94 11.57 -7.11
CA GLU A 85 3.76 12.43 -6.97
C GLU A 85 2.99 12.63 -8.29
N ASN A 86 3.71 12.71 -9.42
CA ASN A 86 3.08 12.91 -10.72
C ASN A 86 2.30 11.67 -11.16
N GLU A 87 2.84 10.48 -10.89
CA GLU A 87 2.20 9.20 -11.22
C GLU A 87 0.98 8.95 -10.34
N GLU A 88 1.07 9.33 -9.06
CA GLU A 88 -0.07 9.32 -8.16
C GLU A 88 -1.18 10.23 -8.66
N ALA A 89 -0.87 11.49 -8.95
CA ALA A 89 -1.87 12.46 -9.40
C ALA A 89 -2.58 12.03 -10.70
N ALA A 90 -1.86 11.28 -11.56
CA ALA A 90 -2.41 10.68 -12.77
C ALA A 90 -3.31 9.46 -12.47
N GLY A 91 -2.99 8.67 -11.45
CA GLY A 91 -3.82 7.55 -10.98
C GLY A 91 -4.04 6.41 -12.00
N THR A 92 -3.14 6.28 -12.97
CA THR A 92 -3.25 5.28 -14.06
C THR A 92 -2.22 4.15 -13.97
N ASP A 93 -1.20 4.31 -13.13
CA ASP A 93 -0.16 3.31 -12.89
C ASP A 93 -0.71 2.15 -12.04
N LYS A 94 -0.52 0.92 -12.53
CA LYS A 94 -0.97 -0.33 -11.88
C LYS A 94 0.18 -1.14 -11.29
N ILE A 95 1.42 -0.72 -11.50
CA ILE A 95 2.62 -1.48 -11.17
C ILE A 95 3.29 -0.89 -9.93
N ARG A 96 3.35 0.44 -9.78
CA ARG A 96 4.08 1.09 -8.67
C ARG A 96 3.33 1.12 -7.35
N VAL A 97 4.07 1.20 -6.24
CA VAL A 97 3.53 1.23 -4.87
C VAL A 97 3.53 2.63 -4.27
N ILE A 98 2.40 3.01 -3.66
CA ILE A 98 2.24 4.26 -2.92
C ILE A 98 2.85 4.13 -1.51
N THR A 99 3.69 5.09 -1.12
CA THR A 99 4.22 5.16 0.26
C THR A 99 3.20 5.75 1.23
N ALA A 100 3.35 5.48 2.53
CA ALA A 100 2.48 6.05 3.57
C ALA A 100 2.45 7.58 3.54
N TRP A 101 3.58 8.21 3.23
CA TRP A 101 3.69 9.65 3.06
C TRP A 101 2.88 10.15 1.86
N LEU A 102 3.03 9.49 0.71
CA LEU A 102 2.32 9.87 -0.50
C LEU A 102 0.82 9.71 -0.26
N LEU A 103 0.37 8.59 0.32
CA LEU A 103 -1.03 8.39 0.71
C LEU A 103 -1.57 9.51 1.60
N GLN A 104 -0.82 9.93 2.62
CA GLN A 104 -1.24 11.04 3.48
C GLN A 104 -1.39 12.35 2.69
N LYS A 105 -0.48 12.63 1.76
CA LYS A 105 -0.55 13.81 0.89
C LYS A 105 -1.81 13.79 0.01
N ILE A 106 -2.16 12.64 -0.56
CA ILE A 106 -3.40 12.46 -1.35
C ILE A 106 -4.62 12.77 -0.50
N LEU A 107 -4.70 12.14 0.67
CA LEU A 107 -5.84 12.29 1.57
C LEU A 107 -5.99 13.74 2.03
N ASN A 108 -4.89 14.41 2.35
CA ASN A 108 -4.90 15.83 2.70
C ASN A 108 -5.30 16.73 1.52
N ALA A 109 -4.88 16.41 0.29
CA ALA A 109 -5.28 17.17 -0.90
C ALA A 109 -6.78 17.03 -1.22
N ARG A 110 -7.38 15.86 -0.94
CA ARG A 110 -8.80 15.59 -1.22
C ARG A 110 -9.73 16.04 -0.10
N LEU A 111 -9.33 15.85 1.16
CA LEU A 111 -10.19 16.07 2.32
C LEU A 111 -9.80 17.32 3.12
N GLY A 112 -8.58 17.82 2.97
CA GLY A 112 -7.96 18.83 3.82
C GLY A 112 -7.05 18.22 4.89
N ALA A 113 -6.08 18.99 5.38
CA ALA A 113 -5.17 18.54 6.42
C ALA A 113 -5.92 18.20 7.72
N GLY A 114 -5.75 16.97 8.22
CA GLY A 114 -6.41 16.51 9.45
C GLY A 114 -7.91 16.17 9.28
N ALA A 115 -8.44 16.25 8.06
CA ALA A 115 -9.75 15.74 7.71
C ALA A 115 -9.67 14.22 7.39
N PRO A 116 -10.79 13.48 7.45
CA PRO A 116 -12.13 13.93 7.84
C PRO A 116 -12.28 14.04 9.37
N SER A 117 -12.99 15.09 9.81
CA SER A 117 -13.37 15.27 11.21
C SER A 117 -14.25 14.12 11.70
N ALA A 118 -14.40 13.95 13.03
CA ALA A 118 -15.27 12.91 13.59
C ALA A 118 -16.71 13.00 13.06
N PHE A 119 -17.23 14.22 12.91
CA PHE A 119 -18.53 14.47 12.28
C PHE A 119 -18.56 13.99 10.83
N VAL A 120 -17.62 14.44 9.98
CA VAL A 120 -17.58 14.09 8.55
C VAL A 120 -17.42 12.58 8.35
N ARG A 121 -16.65 11.89 9.20
CA ARG A 121 -16.56 10.41 9.16
C ARG A 121 -17.92 9.75 9.38
N GLY A 122 -18.73 10.29 10.29
CA GLY A 122 -20.10 9.83 10.51
C GLY A 122 -21.02 10.06 9.30
N LEU A 123 -20.76 11.12 8.51
CA LEU A 123 -21.52 11.44 7.30
C LEU A 123 -21.10 10.64 6.07
N LEU A 124 -19.88 10.09 6.03
CA LEU A 124 -19.37 9.31 4.90
C LEU A 124 -19.72 7.81 4.98
N GLY A 125 -20.03 7.32 6.19
CA GLY A 125 -20.44 5.93 6.43
C GLY A 125 -21.88 5.50 6.04
N PRO A 126 -22.89 6.38 5.93
CA PRO A 126 -24.26 5.97 5.63
C PRO A 126 -24.41 5.41 4.20
N THR A 127 -25.11 4.27 4.07
CA THR A 127 -25.33 3.58 2.78
C THR A 127 -26.60 4.02 2.05
N SER A 128 -27.36 4.98 2.60
CA SER A 128 -28.61 5.48 2.04
C SER A 128 -28.73 6.98 2.22
N ALA A 129 -29.33 7.64 1.23
CA ALA A 129 -29.67 9.05 1.30
C ALA A 129 -30.56 9.38 2.51
N VAL A 130 -31.41 8.45 2.96
CA VAL A 130 -32.26 8.65 4.15
C VAL A 130 -31.40 8.79 5.41
N LEU A 131 -30.44 7.88 5.59
CA LEU A 131 -29.55 7.87 6.74
C LEU A 131 -28.61 9.10 6.74
N LEU A 132 -28.12 9.52 5.57
CA LEU A 132 -27.35 10.76 5.44
C LEU A 132 -28.18 11.99 5.84
N ARG A 133 -29.42 12.09 5.38
CA ARG A 133 -30.33 13.20 5.73
C ARG A 133 -30.65 13.23 7.22
N THR A 134 -30.79 12.06 7.84
CA THR A 134 -30.96 11.93 9.29
C THR A 134 -29.69 12.38 10.03
N ALA A 135 -28.50 11.98 9.59
CA ALA A 135 -27.23 12.39 10.20
C ALA A 135 -26.94 13.89 10.09
N LEU A 136 -27.47 14.54 9.04
CA LEU A 136 -27.43 15.99 8.85
C LEU A 136 -28.56 16.74 9.55
N GLU A 137 -29.46 16.04 10.24
CA GLU A 137 -30.68 16.59 10.86
C GLU A 137 -31.63 17.32 9.89
N LEU A 138 -31.42 17.18 8.58
CA LEU A 138 -32.27 17.76 7.54
C LEU A 138 -33.66 17.12 7.49
N LYS A 139 -33.84 15.90 8.03
CA LYS A 139 -35.11 15.17 8.09
C LYS A 139 -35.91 15.29 6.78
N GLY A 140 -37.15 15.80 6.82
CA GLY A 140 -38.01 16.01 5.65
C GLY A 140 -37.61 17.20 4.78
N ALA A 141 -36.77 18.13 5.27
CA ALA A 141 -36.41 19.35 4.55
C ALA A 141 -35.61 19.06 3.29
N ALA A 142 -34.81 18.00 3.32
CA ALA A 142 -34.11 17.53 2.15
C ALA A 142 -35.03 16.91 1.07
N LEU A 143 -36.28 16.58 1.40
CA LEU A 143 -37.27 16.10 0.44
C LEU A 143 -38.10 17.22 -0.19
N LYS A 144 -37.92 18.47 0.25
CA LYS A 144 -38.74 19.62 -0.17
C LYS A 144 -40.23 19.31 -0.08
N ASP A 145 -40.63 18.83 1.09
CA ASP A 145 -42.03 18.56 1.39
C ASP A 145 -42.57 19.68 2.28
N GLU A 146 -42.61 20.90 1.73
CA GLU A 146 -43.10 22.12 2.41
C GLU A 146 -44.65 22.19 2.46
N GLY A 147 -45.32 21.03 2.38
CA GLY A 147 -46.77 20.91 2.51
C GLY A 147 -47.25 20.93 3.96
N ALA A 148 -48.47 21.41 4.17
CA ALA A 148 -49.09 21.50 5.49
C ALA A 148 -49.07 20.15 6.23
N GLY A 149 -48.52 20.15 7.45
CA GLY A 149 -48.45 18.96 8.32
C GLY A 149 -47.07 18.29 8.39
N ASN A 150 -46.11 18.75 7.59
CA ASN A 150 -44.78 18.12 7.48
C ASN A 150 -43.70 18.73 8.39
N ASN A 151 -44.09 19.62 9.32
CA ASN A 151 -43.24 20.14 10.41
C ASN A 151 -42.01 20.93 9.95
N LEU A 152 -42.07 21.51 8.75
CA LEU A 152 -41.06 22.42 8.19
C LEU A 152 -41.65 23.78 7.81
N ASP A 153 -42.95 23.94 7.99
CA ASP A 153 -43.66 25.16 7.65
C ASP A 153 -43.28 26.24 8.67
N ALA A 154 -42.64 27.31 8.20
CA ALA A 154 -42.22 28.46 9.00
C ALA A 154 -43.40 29.24 9.62
N ASP A 155 -44.65 28.83 9.33
CA ASP A 155 -45.89 29.49 9.76
C ASP A 155 -46.50 28.88 11.04
N LYS A 156 -45.90 27.82 11.60
CA LYS A 156 -46.28 27.30 12.91
C LYS A 156 -45.69 28.17 14.01
N LEU A 157 -46.55 28.84 14.77
CA LEU A 157 -46.19 29.46 16.04
C LEU A 157 -46.59 28.49 17.16
N ASP A 158 -45.68 28.16 18.07
CA ASP A 158 -45.91 27.22 19.19
C ASP A 158 -46.56 25.86 18.79
N GLY A 159 -46.26 25.39 17.57
CA GLY A 159 -46.82 24.16 17.01
C GLY A 159 -48.22 24.29 16.40
N GLN A 160 -48.78 25.50 16.38
CA GLN A 160 -50.14 25.79 15.91
C GLN A 160 -50.15 26.50 14.56
N HIS A 161 -51.09 26.11 13.69
CA HIS A 161 -51.33 26.79 12.40
C HIS A 161 -52.20 28.04 12.58
N GLY A 162 -52.19 28.95 11.60
CA GLY A 162 -52.98 30.18 11.63
C GLY A 162 -54.48 30.00 11.96
N ALA A 163 -55.09 28.85 11.63
CA ALA A 163 -56.47 28.55 11.98
C ALA A 163 -56.72 28.40 13.50
N TYR A 164 -55.73 27.91 14.26
CA TYR A 164 -55.81 27.80 15.72
C TYR A 164 -56.02 29.17 16.36
N TYR A 165 -55.29 30.18 15.89
CA TYR A 165 -55.38 31.56 16.36
C TYR A 165 -56.62 32.32 15.87
N ARG A 166 -57.39 31.74 14.93
CA ARG A 166 -58.71 32.27 14.56
C ARG A 166 -59.83 31.74 15.44
N ALA A 167 -59.62 30.62 16.13
CA ALA A 167 -60.65 30.02 16.98
C ALA A 167 -60.65 30.71 18.36
N TRP A 168 -61.78 31.34 18.69
CA TRP A 168 -61.97 32.06 19.95
C TRP A 168 -61.65 31.23 21.20
N GLU A 169 -61.99 29.93 21.17
CA GLU A 169 -61.77 28.99 22.27
C GLU A 169 -60.28 28.80 22.63
N ASN A 170 -59.38 29.09 21.70
CA ASN A 170 -57.94 28.89 21.85
C ASN A 170 -57.19 30.15 22.31
N LEU A 171 -57.84 31.31 22.37
CA LEU A 171 -57.21 32.55 22.82
C LEU A 171 -57.11 32.59 24.35
N THR A 172 -55.90 32.86 24.85
CA THR A 172 -55.65 33.09 26.28
C THR A 172 -55.46 34.59 26.55
N GLY A 173 -55.79 35.06 27.77
CA GLY A 173 -55.65 36.49 28.12
C GLY A 173 -56.74 37.41 27.58
N ILE A 174 -57.95 36.88 27.36
CA ILE A 174 -59.09 37.64 26.84
C ILE A 174 -59.52 38.73 27.86
N PRO A 175 -59.64 40.01 27.46
CA PRO A 175 -60.15 41.07 28.34
C PRO A 175 -61.52 40.69 28.89
N ALA A 176 -61.77 40.96 30.17
CA ALA A 176 -63.05 40.62 30.83
C ALA A 176 -64.28 41.21 30.10
N THR A 177 -64.10 42.32 29.38
CA THR A 177 -65.11 42.98 28.55
C THR A 177 -65.46 42.24 27.26
N ALA A 178 -64.64 41.28 26.80
CA ALA A 178 -64.89 40.53 25.58
C ALA A 178 -65.55 39.14 25.83
N GLY A 179 -65.70 38.72 27.09
CA GLY A 179 -66.17 37.39 27.47
C GLY A 179 -67.69 37.15 27.50
N ALA A 180 -68.53 38.10 27.05
CA ALA A 180 -69.97 38.05 27.35
C ALA A 180 -70.93 37.97 26.14
N THR A 181 -70.45 37.84 24.89
CA THR A 181 -71.36 38.04 23.73
C THR A 181 -71.23 37.05 22.58
N ASN A 182 -70.74 35.82 22.80
CA ASN A 182 -70.92 34.77 21.80
C ASN A 182 -71.26 33.41 22.42
N LYS A 183 -72.47 33.33 22.98
CA LYS A 183 -73.20 32.07 23.08
C LYS A 183 -74.41 32.21 22.16
N THR A 184 -74.53 31.28 21.21
CA THR A 184 -75.68 31.06 20.31
C THR A 184 -76.00 32.14 19.28
N LEU A 185 -75.41 32.02 18.10
CA LEU A 185 -76.13 32.19 16.83
C LEU A 185 -75.99 30.90 16.01
N GLN A 186 -76.60 29.82 16.50
CA GLN A 186 -77.10 28.75 15.64
C GLN A 186 -78.62 28.94 15.53
N GLY A 187 -79.13 29.10 14.31
CA GLY A 187 -80.56 29.06 14.03
C GLY A 187 -81.03 30.07 12.99
N THR A 188 -80.87 29.77 11.70
CA THR A 188 -81.97 29.40 10.79
C THR A 188 -81.40 28.83 9.49
#